data_AF-A0A9D3RWV4-F1
#
_entry.id   AF-A0A9D3RWV4-F1
#
_cell.length_a   1.000
_cell.length_b   1.000
_cell.length_c   1.000
_cell.angle_alpha   90.00
_cell.angle_beta   90.00
_cell.angle_gamma   90.00
#
_symmetry.space_group_name_H-M   'P 1'
#
loop_
_entity.id
_entity.type
_entity.pdbx_description
1 polymer ?
#
loop_
_entity_poly.entity_id
_entity_poly.type
_entity_poly.pdbx_seq_one_letter_code
_entity_poly.pdbx_strand_id
1 'polypeptide(L)'
;MQAKKRYLLVSLGACLLLLVYLWGLHIGEFHHQNQHQHLYRVSQSQIALRQGWPEWTDSFNTYLDGGEQEEDEPHLHHQHVSPRERREVRNNIYKSRRCRMETCFDLSLCQRGFKVYVYPLPKGDTISESYQKILAAIEESRFHTADPGEACLFVLSIDTLDRDQLSIQYIHNVKTKIQSLPLWNDGRNHLIFNLYSGTWPDYTEDLGFDIGQAILAKASIDVDNFRPNFDVSIPLFSKDHPQKGGDKGHLTLNNVPPSRKYLLVFKGKRYLTGIGSETRNALYHVHNGEDIILLTTCKHGKDWEKHKDARCDRDNEEYSK
;
A
#
# COMPACT_ATOMS: atom_id res chain seq x y z
N MET A 1 60.15 -50.55 25.28
CA MET A 1 59.05 -50.87 24.32
C MET A 1 57.63 -50.56 24.84
N GLN A 2 57.43 -49.86 25.96
CA GLN A 2 56.07 -49.62 26.51
C GLN A 2 55.44 -48.24 26.20
N ALA A 3 56.23 -47.21 25.87
CA ALA A 3 55.69 -45.89 25.56
C ALA A 3 54.98 -45.84 24.20
N LYS A 4 55.55 -46.45 23.15
CA LYS A 4 54.98 -46.45 21.78
C LYS A 4 53.60 -47.10 21.71
N LYS A 5 53.30 -48.10 22.54
CA LYS A 5 51.96 -48.75 22.60
C LYS A 5 50.90 -47.84 23.24
N ARG A 6 51.29 -46.97 24.18
CA ARG A 6 50.35 -46.06 24.86
C ARG A 6 49.92 -44.90 23.96
N TYR A 7 50.85 -44.32 23.19
CA TYR A 7 50.51 -43.27 22.22
C TYR A 7 49.64 -43.79 21.06
N LEU A 8 49.83 -45.04 20.65
CA LEU A 8 48.99 -45.66 19.61
C LEU A 8 47.54 -45.82 20.07
N LEU A 9 47.33 -46.24 21.33
CA LEU A 9 45.99 -46.35 21.92
C LEU A 9 45.29 -45.00 22.08
N VAL A 10 46.04 -43.96 22.48
CA VAL A 10 45.48 -42.59 22.60
C VAL A 10 45.13 -42.02 21.23
N SER A 11 45.97 -42.24 20.21
CA SER A 11 45.70 -41.79 18.85
C SER A 11 44.50 -42.49 18.23
N LEU A 12 44.35 -43.81 18.45
CA LEU A 12 43.16 -44.57 18.01
C LEU A 12 41.89 -44.08 18.72
N GLY A 13 41.97 -43.80 20.03
CA GLY A 13 40.84 -43.24 20.78
C GLY A 13 40.41 -41.86 20.28
N ALA A 14 41.36 -40.98 19.99
CA ALA A 14 41.08 -39.65 19.44
C ALA A 14 40.45 -39.73 18.05
N CYS A 15 40.94 -40.64 17.18
CA CYS A 15 40.39 -40.84 15.84
C CYS A 15 38.95 -41.37 15.90
N LEU A 16 38.66 -42.27 16.83
CA LEU A 16 37.31 -42.83 17.00
C LEU A 16 36.31 -41.79 17.52
N LEU A 17 36.72 -40.92 18.44
CA LEU A 17 35.89 -39.80 18.91
C LEU A 17 35.60 -38.79 17.79
N LEU A 18 36.59 -38.52 16.92
CA LEU A 18 36.43 -37.59 15.80
C LEU A 18 35.48 -38.16 14.74
N LEU A 19 35.54 -39.47 14.47
CA LEU A 19 34.59 -40.17 13.61
C LEU A 19 33.16 -40.14 14.19
N VAL A 20 32.99 -40.37 15.49
CA VAL A 20 31.68 -40.29 16.15
C VAL A 20 31.12 -38.87 16.10
N TYR A 21 31.95 -37.84 16.30
CA TYR A 21 31.54 -36.44 16.20
C TYR A 21 31.09 -36.06 14.78
N LEU A 22 31.85 -36.44 13.76
CA LEU A 22 31.49 -36.21 12.35
C LEU A 22 30.23 -36.98 11.94
N TRP A 23 30.04 -38.20 12.46
CA TRP A 23 28.82 -38.97 12.24
C TRP A 23 27.59 -38.35 12.92
N GLY A 24 27.77 -37.78 14.12
CA GLY A 24 26.73 -37.02 14.81
C GLY A 24 26.28 -35.75 14.06
N LEU A 25 27.21 -35.02 13.45
CA LEU A 25 26.89 -33.86 12.61
C LEU A 25 26.10 -34.28 11.36
N HIS A 26 26.47 -35.39 10.72
CA HIS A 26 25.77 -35.89 9.53
C HIS A 26 24.36 -36.41 9.85
N ILE A 27 24.15 -37.02 11.02
CA ILE A 27 22.81 -37.41 11.50
C ILE A 27 21.95 -36.17 11.81
N GLY A 28 22.54 -35.09 12.33
CA GLY A 28 21.84 -33.82 12.56
C GLY A 28 21.29 -33.19 11.28
N GLU A 29 22.08 -33.20 10.20
CA GLU A 29 21.64 -32.71 8.88
C GLU A 29 20.57 -33.64 8.26
N PHE A 30 20.72 -34.96 8.38
CA PHE A 30 19.72 -35.92 7.88
C PHE A 30 18.38 -35.81 8.63
N HIS A 31 18.41 -35.54 9.94
CA HIS A 31 17.19 -35.41 10.74
C HIS A 31 16.40 -34.14 10.41
N HIS A 32 17.09 -33.04 10.06
CA HIS A 32 16.45 -31.78 9.63
C HIS A 32 15.80 -31.93 8.23
N GLN A 33 16.39 -32.75 7.34
CA GLN A 33 15.85 -33.03 6.01
C GLN A 33 14.64 -34.00 6.07
N ASN A 34 14.66 -34.96 6.99
CA ASN A 34 13.57 -35.92 7.17
C ASN A 34 12.34 -35.32 7.90
N GLN A 35 12.55 -34.33 8.78
CA GLN A 35 11.44 -33.57 9.41
C GLN A 35 10.64 -32.77 8.38
N HIS A 36 11.31 -32.18 7.38
CA HIS A 36 10.63 -31.57 6.24
C HIS A 36 9.82 -32.61 5.48
N GLN A 37 10.38 -33.77 5.11
CA GLN A 37 9.61 -34.81 4.40
C GLN A 37 8.42 -35.38 5.20
N HIS A 38 8.52 -35.46 6.53
CA HIS A 38 7.41 -35.96 7.37
C HIS A 38 6.25 -34.94 7.48
N LEU A 39 6.53 -33.63 7.52
CA LEU A 39 5.48 -32.59 7.45
C LEU A 39 4.76 -32.59 6.08
N TYR A 40 5.47 -32.87 4.99
CA TYR A 40 4.85 -33.02 3.67
C TYR A 40 3.99 -34.29 3.55
N ARG A 41 4.34 -35.38 4.25
CA ARG A 41 3.60 -36.65 4.18
C ARG A 41 2.36 -36.70 5.08
N VAL A 42 2.38 -36.02 6.23
CA VAL A 42 1.20 -35.87 7.11
C VAL A 42 0.13 -34.95 6.48
N SER A 43 0.55 -33.98 5.66
CA SER A 43 -0.37 -33.15 4.87
C SER A 43 -1.16 -33.95 3.82
N GLN A 44 -0.58 -35.01 3.23
CA GLN A 44 -1.25 -35.85 2.24
C GLN A 44 -2.21 -36.89 2.84
N SER A 45 -2.01 -37.34 4.08
CA SER A 45 -2.88 -38.35 4.71
C SER A 45 -4.11 -37.79 5.43
N GLN A 46 -4.25 -36.46 5.54
CA GLN A 46 -5.46 -35.79 6.07
C GLN A 46 -6.38 -35.21 4.99
N ILE A 47 -6.18 -35.58 3.72
CA ILE A 47 -7.06 -35.17 2.59
C ILE A 47 -8.37 -35.99 2.53
N ALA A 48 -8.50 -37.05 3.33
CA ALA A 48 -9.77 -37.75 3.51
C ALA A 48 -10.48 -37.25 4.78
N LEU A 49 -11.65 -36.62 4.62
CA LEU A 49 -12.57 -36.11 5.65
C LEU A 49 -12.22 -34.74 6.26
N ARG A 50 -12.29 -33.68 5.44
CA ARG A 50 -12.78 -32.39 5.95
C ARG A 50 -14.03 -32.01 5.17
N GLN A 51 -15.12 -31.89 5.92
CA GLN A 51 -16.43 -31.45 5.46
C GLN A 51 -16.29 -30.18 4.63
N GLY A 52 -16.99 -30.15 3.49
CA GLY A 52 -17.04 -28.98 2.61
C GLY A 52 -17.41 -27.73 3.40
N TRP A 53 -16.73 -26.63 3.09
CA TRP A 53 -17.11 -25.31 3.55
C TRP A 53 -18.59 -25.08 3.19
N PRO A 54 -19.42 -24.55 4.12
CA PRO A 54 -20.79 -24.18 3.78
C PRO A 54 -20.75 -23.21 2.60
N GLU A 55 -21.55 -23.48 1.59
CA GLU A 55 -21.74 -22.62 0.43
C GLU A 55 -22.35 -21.31 0.92
N TRP A 56 -21.55 -20.25 1.02
CA TRP A 56 -22.04 -18.91 1.33
C TRP A 56 -22.81 -18.40 0.11
N THR A 57 -24.11 -18.69 0.07
CA THR A 57 -25.05 -18.16 -0.94
C THR A 57 -25.52 -16.74 -0.64
N ASP A 58 -25.07 -16.16 0.47
CA ASP A 58 -25.38 -14.78 0.81
C ASP A 58 -24.44 -13.86 0.03
N SER A 59 -25.02 -13.03 -0.84
CA SER A 59 -24.34 -11.85 -1.39
C SER A 59 -23.66 -11.13 -0.22
N PHE A 60 -22.33 -11.00 -0.26
CA PHE A 60 -21.61 -10.22 0.73
C PHE A 60 -22.19 -8.80 0.71
N ASN A 61 -23.06 -8.50 1.68
CA ASN A 61 -23.49 -7.13 1.93
C ASN A 61 -22.21 -6.37 2.27
N THR A 62 -21.83 -5.44 1.40
CA THR A 62 -20.78 -4.47 1.71
C THR A 62 -21.13 -3.84 3.06
N TYR A 63 -20.13 -3.67 3.93
CA TYR A 63 -20.21 -2.96 5.23
C TYR A 63 -20.75 -1.51 5.15
N LEU A 64 -21.21 -1.08 3.98
CA LEU A 64 -21.59 0.28 3.60
C LEU A 64 -23.12 0.47 3.57
N ASP A 65 -23.91 -0.58 3.71
CA ASP A 65 -25.38 -0.49 3.68
C ASP A 65 -25.91 -0.16 5.09
N GLY A 66 -25.70 1.09 5.52
CA GLY A 66 -26.17 1.53 6.84
C GLY A 66 -25.68 2.90 7.35
N GLY A 67 -24.91 3.65 6.56
CA GLY A 67 -24.55 5.02 6.93
C GLY A 67 -25.70 5.98 6.67
N GLU A 68 -26.51 6.27 7.68
CA GLU A 68 -27.46 7.39 7.66
C GLU A 68 -26.70 8.69 7.30
N GLN A 69 -27.31 9.49 6.42
CA GLN A 69 -26.81 10.81 6.04
C GLN A 69 -26.86 11.76 7.24
N GLU A 70 -25.78 11.87 8.00
CA GLU A 70 -25.52 13.06 8.80
C GLU A 70 -24.83 14.11 7.93
N GLU A 71 -25.47 15.27 7.82
CA GLU A 71 -24.94 16.45 7.13
C GLU A 71 -23.81 17.07 7.96
N ASP A 72 -22.62 16.47 7.92
CA ASP A 72 -21.42 17.10 8.48
C ASP A 72 -20.88 18.18 7.51
N GLU A 73 -21.13 19.43 7.87
CA GLU A 73 -20.55 20.63 7.26
C GLU A 73 -19.00 20.53 7.25
N PRO A 74 -18.33 20.61 6.10
CA PRO A 74 -16.87 20.60 6.05
C PRO A 74 -16.32 21.87 6.72
N HIS A 75 -15.61 21.71 7.84
CA HIS A 75 -14.86 22.80 8.48
C HIS A 75 -13.66 23.22 7.61
N LEU A 76 -13.91 24.07 6.61
CA LEU A 76 -12.86 24.69 5.79
C LEU A 76 -12.18 25.85 6.56
N HIS A 77 -11.00 25.60 7.11
CA HIS A 77 -10.10 26.64 7.60
C HIS A 77 -9.46 27.40 6.43
N HIS A 78 -10.24 28.30 5.81
CA HIS A 78 -9.74 29.22 4.78
C HIS A 78 -9.93 30.67 5.23
N GLN A 79 -8.99 31.14 6.05
CA GLN A 79 -9.05 32.46 6.69
C GLN A 79 -8.81 33.64 5.72
N HIS A 80 -8.44 33.38 4.46
CA HIS A 80 -8.04 34.41 3.48
C HIS A 80 -8.78 34.41 2.12
N VAL A 81 -9.92 33.71 2.00
CA VAL A 81 -10.63 33.58 0.70
C VAL A 81 -11.91 34.43 0.66
N SER A 82 -12.20 35.05 -0.49
CA SER A 82 -13.40 35.88 -0.70
C SER A 82 -14.70 35.07 -0.48
N PRO A 83 -15.81 35.69 -0.02
CA PRO A 83 -17.08 34.98 0.20
C PRO A 83 -17.64 34.28 -1.04
N ARG A 84 -17.41 34.86 -2.23
CA ARG A 84 -17.85 34.28 -3.51
C ARG A 84 -17.07 33.01 -3.84
N GLU A 85 -15.75 33.06 -3.73
CA GLU A 85 -14.89 31.91 -3.99
C GLU A 85 -15.12 30.80 -2.97
N ARG A 86 -15.40 31.14 -1.70
CA ARG A 86 -15.84 30.17 -0.68
C ARG A 86 -17.13 29.43 -1.08
N ARG A 87 -18.11 30.15 -1.64
CA ARG A 87 -19.39 29.55 -2.07
C ARG A 87 -19.22 28.65 -3.30
N GLU A 88 -18.37 29.05 -4.25
CA GLU A 88 -18.04 28.25 -5.42
C GLU A 88 -17.32 26.95 -5.03
N VAL A 89 -16.31 27.04 -4.16
CA VAL A 89 -15.60 25.86 -3.60
C VAL A 89 -16.57 24.93 -2.89
N ARG A 90 -17.44 25.45 -2.01
CA ARG A 90 -18.42 24.61 -1.28
C ARG A 90 -19.39 23.91 -2.22
N ASN A 91 -19.95 24.62 -3.20
CA ASN A 91 -20.87 24.03 -4.16
C ASN A 91 -20.20 22.94 -5.00
N ASN A 92 -18.94 23.13 -5.39
CA ASN A 92 -18.21 22.16 -6.17
C ASN A 92 -17.79 20.93 -5.35
N ILE A 93 -17.41 21.10 -4.08
CA ILE A 93 -17.21 19.97 -3.15
C ILE A 93 -18.48 19.14 -3.07
N TYR A 94 -19.63 19.80 -2.89
CA TYR A 94 -20.92 19.13 -2.79
C TYR A 94 -21.32 18.41 -4.09
N LYS A 95 -21.04 19.02 -5.24
CA LYS A 95 -21.22 18.40 -6.57
C LYS A 95 -20.28 17.20 -6.76
N SER A 96 -19.03 17.32 -6.36
CA SER A 96 -18.01 16.28 -6.44
C SER A 96 -18.37 15.05 -5.60
N ARG A 97 -18.82 15.22 -4.35
CA ARG A 97 -19.25 14.11 -3.46
C ARG A 97 -20.42 13.29 -4.05
N ARG A 98 -21.25 13.91 -4.89
CA ARG A 98 -22.39 13.28 -5.56
C ARG A 98 -22.03 12.60 -6.90
N CYS A 99 -20.77 12.67 -7.33
CA CYS A 99 -20.37 12.03 -8.58
C CYS A 99 -20.46 10.51 -8.52
N ARG A 100 -20.99 9.94 -9.59
CA ARG A 100 -21.09 8.51 -9.87
C ARG A 100 -20.72 8.28 -11.34
N MET A 101 -20.49 7.02 -11.73
CA MET A 101 -20.10 6.69 -13.11
C MET A 101 -21.16 7.14 -14.12
N GLU A 102 -22.44 7.00 -13.77
CA GLU A 102 -23.57 7.39 -14.60
C GLU A 102 -23.80 8.90 -14.69
N THR A 103 -23.30 9.69 -13.73
CA THR A 103 -23.55 11.15 -13.67
C THR A 103 -22.34 11.97 -14.10
N CYS A 104 -21.13 11.59 -13.69
CA CYS A 104 -19.92 12.39 -13.84
C CYS A 104 -18.90 11.82 -14.83
N PHE A 105 -19.15 10.61 -15.36
CA PHE A 105 -18.32 9.99 -16.39
C PHE A 105 -19.11 9.81 -17.67
N ASP A 106 -18.52 10.14 -18.82
CA ASP A 106 -19.12 9.94 -20.14
C ASP A 106 -18.65 8.61 -20.73
N LEU A 107 -19.50 7.59 -20.64
CA LEU A 107 -19.24 6.26 -21.19
C LEU A 107 -19.25 6.23 -22.72
N SER A 108 -19.83 7.24 -23.39
CA SER A 108 -19.93 7.26 -24.86
C SER A 108 -18.55 7.38 -25.52
N LEU A 109 -17.61 8.07 -24.88
CA LEU A 109 -16.22 8.19 -25.34
C LEU A 109 -15.49 6.83 -25.39
N CYS A 110 -15.97 5.86 -24.63
CA CYS A 110 -15.34 4.54 -24.48
C CYS A 110 -15.89 3.49 -25.44
N GLN A 111 -16.88 3.84 -26.30
CA GLN A 111 -17.54 2.88 -27.21
C GLN A 111 -16.60 2.28 -28.25
N ARG A 112 -15.56 3.01 -28.67
CA ARG A 112 -14.55 2.55 -29.64
C ARG A 112 -13.37 1.82 -28.97
N GLY A 113 -13.47 1.57 -27.67
CA GLY A 113 -12.44 0.95 -26.85
C GLY A 113 -12.03 1.83 -25.67
N PHE A 114 -11.37 1.22 -24.69
CA PHE A 114 -10.85 1.94 -23.53
C PHE A 114 -9.44 2.44 -23.82
N LYS A 115 -9.32 3.70 -24.21
CA LYS A 115 -8.04 4.37 -24.45
C LYS A 115 -7.78 5.48 -23.44
N VAL A 116 -6.51 5.65 -23.08
CA VAL A 116 -6.06 6.61 -22.07
C VAL A 116 -5.11 7.60 -22.73
N TYR A 117 -5.44 8.88 -22.66
CA TYR A 117 -4.57 9.96 -23.10
C TYR A 117 -3.87 10.58 -21.90
N VAL A 118 -2.55 10.73 -21.99
CA VAL A 118 -1.74 11.45 -21.00
C VAL A 118 -1.44 12.83 -21.55
N TYR A 119 -1.71 13.88 -20.76
CA TYR A 119 -1.37 15.24 -21.18
C TYR A 119 0.15 15.38 -21.37
N PRO A 120 0.60 16.15 -22.37
CA PRO A 120 2.03 16.40 -22.53
C PRO A 120 2.56 17.21 -21.34
N LEU A 121 3.80 16.93 -20.92
CA LEU A 121 4.46 17.70 -19.88
C LEU A 121 4.87 19.09 -20.43
N PRO A 122 4.45 20.21 -19.82
CA PRO A 122 4.87 21.53 -20.25
C PRO A 122 6.40 21.71 -20.13
N LYS A 123 6.98 22.48 -21.05
CA LYS A 123 8.43 22.76 -21.03
C LYS A 123 8.80 23.51 -19.74
N GLY A 124 9.71 22.93 -18.97
CA GLY A 124 10.22 23.52 -17.73
C GLY A 124 9.51 23.07 -16.45
N ASP A 125 8.39 22.35 -16.56
CA ASP A 125 7.78 21.69 -15.41
C ASP A 125 8.55 20.40 -15.08
N THR A 126 8.71 20.13 -13.78
CA THR A 126 9.32 18.89 -13.26
C THR A 126 8.30 18.14 -12.44
N ILE A 127 8.32 16.81 -12.54
CA ILE A 127 7.46 15.90 -11.78
C ILE A 127 8.33 14.98 -10.94
N SER A 128 7.77 14.43 -9.85
CA SER A 128 8.48 13.45 -9.04
C SER A 128 8.78 12.18 -9.86
N GLU A 129 9.87 11.49 -9.50
CA GLU A 129 10.19 10.19 -10.09
C GLU A 129 9.03 9.20 -9.95
N SER A 130 8.33 9.22 -8.82
CA SER A 130 7.17 8.38 -8.57
C SER A 130 6.03 8.67 -9.55
N TYR A 131 5.72 9.94 -9.81
CA TYR A 131 4.69 10.28 -10.80
C TYR A 131 5.13 9.96 -12.22
N GLN A 132 6.41 10.19 -12.55
CA GLN A 132 6.97 9.79 -13.84
C GLN A 132 6.81 8.28 -14.10
N LYS A 133 7.05 7.44 -13.08
CA LYS A 133 6.83 5.98 -13.18
C LYS A 133 5.37 5.63 -13.47
N ILE A 134 4.42 6.34 -12.85
CA ILE A 134 2.97 6.15 -13.09
C ILE A 134 2.63 6.51 -14.55
N LEU A 135 3.04 7.70 -15.01
CA LEU A 135 2.77 8.13 -16.38
C LEU A 135 3.39 7.17 -17.40
N ALA A 136 4.66 6.79 -17.21
CA ALA A 136 5.35 5.85 -18.09
C ALA A 136 4.66 4.47 -18.12
N ALA A 137 4.18 3.95 -16.99
CA ALA A 137 3.44 2.69 -16.96
C ALA A 137 2.13 2.77 -17.76
N ILE A 138 1.46 3.92 -17.77
CA ILE A 138 0.25 4.16 -18.57
C ILE A 138 0.60 4.25 -20.06
N GLU A 139 1.60 5.06 -20.41
CA GLU A 139 2.04 5.31 -21.79
C GLU A 139 2.56 4.05 -22.49
N GLU A 140 3.24 3.17 -21.76
CA GLU A 140 3.74 1.88 -22.26
C GLU A 140 2.64 0.80 -22.37
N SER A 141 1.46 1.06 -21.81
CA SER A 141 0.36 0.10 -21.82
C SER A 141 -0.37 0.06 -23.17
N ARG A 142 -1.06 -1.05 -23.46
CA ARG A 142 -1.94 -1.18 -24.64
C ARG A 142 -3.11 -0.19 -24.68
N PHE A 143 -3.41 0.44 -23.54
CA PHE A 143 -4.51 1.37 -23.39
C PHE A 143 -4.11 2.79 -23.80
N HIS A 144 -2.82 3.11 -23.87
CA HIS A 144 -2.37 4.45 -24.26
C HIS A 144 -2.82 4.83 -25.67
N THR A 145 -3.12 6.12 -25.87
CA THR A 145 -3.28 6.78 -27.17
C THR A 145 -2.64 8.16 -27.15
N ALA A 146 -2.03 8.55 -28.27
CA ALA A 146 -1.51 9.90 -28.49
C ALA A 146 -2.59 10.86 -29.04
N ASP A 147 -3.72 10.34 -29.51
CA ASP A 147 -4.84 11.13 -30.01
C ASP A 147 -5.91 11.32 -28.91
N PRO A 148 -6.12 12.56 -28.40
CA PRO A 148 -7.14 12.81 -27.40
C PRO A 148 -8.57 12.58 -27.92
N GLY A 149 -8.81 12.60 -29.24
CA GLY A 149 -10.12 12.35 -29.84
C GLY A 149 -10.57 10.89 -29.77
N GLU A 150 -9.65 9.96 -29.53
CA GLU A 150 -9.92 8.54 -29.32
C GLU A 150 -9.93 8.14 -27.85
N ALA A 151 -9.63 9.07 -26.94
CA ALA A 151 -9.45 8.79 -25.53
C ALA A 151 -10.79 8.68 -24.78
N CYS A 152 -10.90 7.61 -24.00
CA CYS A 152 -11.98 7.40 -23.04
C CYS A 152 -11.66 8.05 -21.68
N LEU A 153 -10.38 8.06 -21.30
CA LEU A 153 -9.90 8.59 -20.01
C LEU A 153 -8.69 9.50 -20.22
N PHE A 154 -8.61 10.55 -19.41
CA PHE A 154 -7.54 11.55 -19.46
C PHE A 154 -6.75 11.57 -18.16
N VAL A 155 -5.42 11.60 -18.25
CA VAL A 155 -4.51 11.64 -17.10
C VAL A 155 -3.61 12.87 -17.20
N LEU A 156 -3.62 13.69 -16.15
CA LEU A 156 -2.87 14.95 -16.12
C LEU A 156 -1.36 14.72 -16.09
N SER A 157 -0.57 15.60 -16.72
CA SER A 157 0.90 15.66 -16.54
C SER A 157 1.32 16.42 -15.28
N ILE A 158 0.36 16.95 -14.53
CA ILE A 158 0.61 17.72 -13.29
C ILE A 158 0.71 16.75 -12.12
N ASP A 159 1.85 16.75 -11.44
CA ASP A 159 2.07 15.91 -10.26
C ASP A 159 1.20 16.37 -9.09
N THR A 160 0.28 15.51 -8.69
CA THR A 160 -0.67 15.71 -7.58
C THR A 160 -0.51 14.66 -6.48
N LEU A 161 0.55 13.84 -6.57
CA LEU A 161 0.78 12.74 -5.64
C LEU A 161 0.98 13.24 -4.20
N ASP A 162 1.67 14.37 -4.05
CA ASP A 162 2.00 14.94 -2.74
C ASP A 162 1.32 16.30 -2.56
N ARG A 163 0.30 16.33 -1.70
CA ARG A 163 -0.44 17.54 -1.33
C ARG A 163 -0.14 18.00 0.09
N ASP A 164 0.93 17.49 0.69
CA ASP A 164 1.47 18.03 1.94
C ASP A 164 2.18 19.36 1.65
N GLN A 165 1.70 20.46 2.24
CA GLN A 165 2.28 21.80 2.04
C GLN A 165 3.74 21.92 2.53
N LEU A 166 4.18 21.01 3.40
CA LEU A 166 5.55 20.94 3.89
C LEU A 166 6.48 20.14 2.96
N SER A 167 5.92 19.45 1.97
CA SER A 167 6.71 18.63 1.06
C SER A 167 7.44 19.48 0.03
N ILE A 168 8.69 19.12 -0.24
CA ILE A 168 9.47 19.67 -1.37
C ILE A 168 8.86 19.31 -2.74
N GLN A 169 7.98 18.31 -2.79
CA GLN A 169 7.26 17.87 -3.99
C GLN A 169 5.89 18.55 -4.12
N TYR A 170 5.53 19.44 -3.19
CA TYR A 170 4.28 20.17 -3.24
C TYR A 170 4.24 21.14 -4.42
N ILE A 171 3.33 20.90 -5.37
CA ILE A 171 3.12 21.81 -6.49
C ILE A 171 2.13 22.92 -6.10
N HIS A 172 2.54 24.18 -6.21
CA HIS A 172 1.67 25.33 -6.04
C HIS A 172 0.87 25.63 -7.32
N ASN A 173 -0.23 26.39 -7.19
CA ASN A 173 -1.06 26.87 -8.30
C ASN A 173 -1.62 25.76 -9.22
N VAL A 174 -1.82 24.55 -8.69
CA VAL A 174 -2.39 23.40 -9.43
C VAL A 174 -3.75 23.77 -10.04
N LYS A 175 -4.62 24.47 -9.29
CA LYS A 175 -5.92 24.96 -9.78
C LYS A 175 -5.78 25.73 -11.09
N THR A 176 -4.89 26.73 -11.13
CA THR A 176 -4.66 27.55 -12.33
C THR A 176 -4.08 26.73 -13.48
N LYS A 177 -3.14 25.82 -13.19
CA LYS A 177 -2.56 24.93 -14.21
C LYS A 177 -3.62 24.04 -14.83
N ILE A 178 -4.46 23.39 -14.02
CA ILE A 178 -5.54 22.51 -14.49
C ILE A 178 -6.59 23.31 -15.29
N GLN A 179 -7.01 24.47 -14.80
CA GLN A 179 -8.00 25.31 -15.50
C GLN A 179 -7.50 25.84 -16.85
N SER A 180 -6.18 25.92 -17.05
CA SER A 180 -5.60 26.29 -18.34
C SER A 180 -5.60 25.16 -19.38
N LEU A 181 -5.89 23.92 -18.96
CA LEU A 181 -5.90 22.77 -19.85
C LEU A 181 -7.17 22.77 -20.71
N PRO A 182 -7.04 22.74 -22.06
CA PRO A 182 -8.19 22.88 -22.96
C PRO A 182 -9.18 21.72 -22.88
N LEU A 183 -8.71 20.53 -22.45
CA LEU A 183 -9.53 19.31 -22.41
C LEU A 183 -10.08 19.01 -21.01
N TRP A 184 -9.83 19.84 -19.98
CA TRP A 184 -10.16 19.52 -18.57
C TRP A 184 -11.63 19.17 -18.32
N ASN A 185 -12.56 19.80 -19.04
CA ASN A 185 -14.00 19.48 -19.00
C ASN A 185 -14.59 19.33 -17.58
N ASP A 186 -14.24 20.25 -16.66
CA ASP A 186 -14.66 20.20 -15.25
C ASP A 186 -14.34 18.85 -14.57
N GLY A 187 -13.27 18.18 -14.99
CA GLY A 187 -12.81 16.87 -14.50
C GLY A 187 -13.52 15.66 -15.10
N ARG A 188 -14.54 15.82 -15.94
CA ARG A 188 -15.25 14.68 -16.55
C ARG A 188 -14.28 13.82 -17.37
N ASN A 189 -14.31 12.51 -17.14
CA ASN A 189 -13.38 11.52 -17.73
C ASN A 189 -11.89 11.74 -17.37
N HIS A 190 -11.58 12.49 -16.32
CA HIS A 190 -10.21 12.65 -15.84
C HIS A 190 -9.93 11.75 -14.63
N LEU A 191 -8.68 11.30 -14.52
CA LEU A 191 -8.16 10.56 -13.37
C LEU A 191 -7.05 11.38 -12.71
N ILE A 192 -7.19 11.58 -11.40
CA ILE A 192 -6.19 12.26 -10.54
C ILE A 192 -5.61 11.25 -9.57
N PHE A 193 -4.29 11.33 -9.33
CA PHE A 193 -3.60 10.48 -8.38
C PHE A 193 -3.19 11.27 -7.14
N ASN A 194 -3.42 10.71 -5.95
CA ASN A 194 -2.90 11.24 -4.69
C ASN A 194 -2.38 10.11 -3.80
N LEU A 195 -1.14 10.22 -3.33
CA LEU A 195 -0.54 9.23 -2.42
C LEU A 195 -0.33 9.78 -1.01
N TYR A 196 -0.04 11.08 -0.90
CA TYR A 196 0.27 11.73 0.37
C TYR A 196 -0.73 12.86 0.63
N SER A 197 -1.47 12.73 1.74
CA SER A 197 -2.56 13.63 2.17
C SER A 197 -2.15 14.45 3.40
N GLY A 198 -0.88 14.84 3.48
CA GLY A 198 -0.33 15.59 4.61
C GLY A 198 0.52 14.76 5.57
N THR A 199 1.18 15.46 6.48
CA THR A 199 1.99 14.91 7.57
C THR A 199 1.38 15.35 8.90
N TRP A 200 1.44 14.48 9.91
CA TRP A 200 1.00 14.82 11.27
C TRP A 200 1.59 16.16 11.74
N PRO A 201 0.80 17.03 12.39
CA PRO A 201 -0.62 16.87 12.75
C PRO A 201 -1.60 17.26 11.63
N ASP A 202 -1.11 17.79 10.52
CA ASP A 202 -1.86 18.47 9.46
C ASP A 202 -2.28 17.52 8.33
N TYR A 203 -2.84 16.36 8.67
CA TYR A 203 -3.49 15.50 7.67
C TYR A 203 -4.72 16.21 7.11
N THR A 204 -4.86 16.24 5.79
CA THR A 204 -5.98 16.89 5.11
C THR A 204 -6.50 16.04 3.96
N GLU A 205 -7.82 15.85 3.93
CA GLU A 205 -8.49 15.22 2.80
C GLU A 205 -8.62 16.17 1.61
N ASP A 206 -8.50 17.48 1.85
CA ASP A 206 -8.47 18.50 0.80
C ASP A 206 -7.13 18.49 0.06
N LEU A 207 -7.19 18.33 -1.26
CA LEU A 207 -6.04 18.41 -2.16
C LEU A 207 -5.55 19.86 -2.38
N GLY A 208 -6.28 20.85 -1.87
CA GLY A 208 -5.98 22.28 -2.05
C GLY A 208 -6.37 22.81 -3.44
N PHE A 209 -7.19 22.06 -4.17
CA PHE A 209 -7.80 22.47 -5.43
C PHE A 209 -9.06 21.64 -5.71
N ASP A 210 -9.92 22.17 -6.56
CA ASP A 210 -11.16 21.51 -6.96
C ASP A 210 -10.91 20.48 -8.07
N ILE A 211 -11.22 19.22 -7.80
CA ILE A 211 -11.12 18.10 -8.76
C ILE A 211 -12.34 18.00 -9.70
N GLY A 212 -13.39 18.79 -9.45
CA GLY A 212 -14.64 18.75 -10.21
C GLY A 212 -15.24 17.34 -10.25
N GLN A 213 -15.39 16.83 -11.46
CA GLN A 213 -15.99 15.53 -11.79
C GLN A 213 -14.95 14.43 -12.04
N ALA A 214 -13.68 14.67 -11.70
CA ALA A 214 -12.62 13.69 -11.90
C ALA A 214 -12.73 12.50 -10.95
N ILE A 215 -12.33 11.34 -11.43
CA ILE A 215 -12.08 10.15 -10.63
C ILE A 215 -10.82 10.39 -9.80
N LEU A 216 -10.87 10.05 -8.51
CA LEU A 216 -9.74 10.16 -7.61
C LEU A 216 -9.18 8.77 -7.30
N ALA A 217 -7.94 8.52 -7.75
CA ALA A 217 -7.14 7.39 -7.32
C ALA A 217 -6.28 7.80 -6.12
N LYS A 218 -6.72 7.46 -4.91
CA LYS A 218 -6.11 7.96 -3.68
C LYS A 218 -5.69 6.85 -2.72
N ALA A 219 -4.51 7.00 -2.13
CA ALA A 219 -4.08 6.21 -0.99
C ALA A 219 -4.62 6.81 0.32
N SER A 220 -4.99 5.96 1.26
CA SER A 220 -5.53 6.37 2.58
C SER A 220 -6.74 7.31 2.48
N ILE A 221 -7.60 7.11 1.49
CA ILE A 221 -8.86 7.86 1.38
C ILE A 221 -9.80 7.50 2.53
N ASP A 222 -10.38 8.52 3.16
CA ASP A 222 -11.37 8.34 4.21
C ASP A 222 -12.67 7.75 3.63
N VAL A 223 -13.35 6.88 4.40
CA VAL A 223 -14.59 6.24 3.99
C VAL A 223 -15.70 7.25 3.70
N ASP A 224 -15.73 8.38 4.41
CA ASP A 224 -16.72 9.44 4.26
C ASP A 224 -16.51 10.29 2.99
N ASN A 225 -15.30 10.21 2.41
CA ASN A 225 -14.93 10.95 1.20
C ASN A 225 -14.80 10.05 -0.03
N PHE A 226 -14.61 8.75 0.16
CA PHE A 226 -14.54 7.79 -0.94
C PHE A 226 -15.89 7.68 -1.66
N ARG A 227 -15.92 7.88 -2.99
CA ARG A 227 -17.13 7.69 -3.80
C ARG A 227 -17.18 6.26 -4.33
N PRO A 228 -18.05 5.38 -3.80
CA PRO A 228 -18.07 3.97 -4.20
C PRO A 228 -18.39 3.82 -5.68
N ASN A 229 -17.74 2.86 -6.33
CA ASN A 229 -17.85 2.58 -7.77
C ASN A 229 -17.43 3.72 -8.69
N PHE A 230 -16.84 4.80 -8.16
CA PHE A 230 -16.36 5.95 -8.92
C PHE A 230 -14.88 6.20 -8.67
N ASP A 231 -14.48 6.34 -7.40
CA ASP A 231 -13.09 6.50 -6.99
C ASP A 231 -12.34 5.16 -6.90
N VAL A 232 -11.01 5.25 -6.90
CA VAL A 232 -10.13 4.08 -6.84
C VAL A 232 -9.25 4.15 -5.59
N SER A 233 -9.44 3.22 -4.66
CA SER A 233 -8.51 3.06 -3.54
C SER A 233 -7.25 2.37 -4.04
N ILE A 234 -6.11 3.05 -3.91
CA ILE A 234 -4.80 2.52 -4.31
C ILE A 234 -3.88 2.38 -3.08
N PRO A 235 -2.97 1.40 -3.07
CA PRO A 235 -2.01 1.30 -1.97
C PRO A 235 -1.01 2.47 -2.02
N LEU A 236 -0.49 2.83 -0.84
CA LEU A 236 0.60 3.80 -0.75
C LEU A 236 1.91 3.17 -1.24
N PHE A 237 2.44 3.67 -2.35
CA PHE A 237 3.73 3.22 -2.88
C PHE A 237 4.90 3.98 -2.22
N SER A 238 5.98 3.26 -1.95
CA SER A 238 7.27 3.87 -1.60
C SER A 238 7.82 4.65 -2.79
N LYS A 239 8.59 5.72 -2.53
CA LYS A 239 9.30 6.47 -3.58
C LYS A 239 10.28 5.58 -4.35
N ASP A 240 10.88 4.62 -3.65
CA ASP A 240 11.83 3.64 -4.19
C ASP A 240 11.14 2.44 -4.86
N HIS A 241 9.80 2.45 -4.97
CA HIS A 241 9.09 1.37 -5.64
C HIS A 241 9.54 1.29 -7.11
N PRO A 242 9.95 0.08 -7.59
CA PRO A 242 10.40 -0.07 -8.96
C PRO A 242 9.21 0.04 -9.93
N GLN A 243 9.42 0.64 -11.10
CA GLN A 243 8.37 0.85 -12.11
C GLN A 243 7.84 -0.46 -12.69
N LYS A 244 8.77 -1.39 -12.96
CA LYS A 244 8.50 -2.75 -13.44
C LYS A 244 9.06 -3.72 -12.40
N GLY A 245 8.53 -4.93 -12.38
CA GLY A 245 8.79 -5.92 -11.34
C GLY A 245 10.25 -6.01 -10.86
N GLY A 246 10.41 -6.32 -9.58
CA GLY A 246 11.69 -6.70 -9.01
C GLY A 246 11.99 -8.19 -9.24
N ASP A 247 12.77 -8.78 -8.33
CA ASP A 247 12.95 -10.22 -8.30
C ASP A 247 11.59 -10.93 -8.32
N LYS A 248 11.52 -12.08 -9.04
CA LYS A 248 10.31 -12.90 -9.04
C LYS A 248 9.89 -13.15 -7.60
N GLY A 249 8.68 -12.70 -7.25
CA GLY A 249 8.11 -13.00 -5.95
C GLY A 249 8.11 -14.51 -5.70
N HIS A 250 8.12 -14.92 -4.44
CA HIS A 250 8.17 -16.34 -4.05
C HIS A 250 6.91 -17.14 -4.42
N LEU A 251 5.90 -16.49 -5.01
CA LEU A 251 4.70 -17.15 -5.54
C LEU A 251 5.05 -17.83 -6.86
N THR A 252 5.42 -19.10 -6.79
CA THR A 252 5.74 -19.95 -7.94
C THR A 252 4.51 -20.64 -8.54
N LEU A 253 3.38 -20.66 -7.83
CA LEU A 253 2.15 -21.33 -8.21
C LEU A 253 0.94 -20.40 -8.02
N ASN A 254 0.08 -20.33 -9.03
CA ASN A 254 -1.23 -19.66 -8.96
C ASN A 254 -2.26 -20.60 -8.30
N ASN A 255 -2.01 -21.00 -7.05
CA ASN A 255 -3.00 -21.73 -6.28
C ASN A 255 -4.08 -20.75 -5.80
N VAL A 256 -5.36 -21.14 -5.87
CA VAL A 256 -6.48 -20.40 -5.29
C VAL A 256 -7.13 -21.29 -4.22
N PRO A 257 -7.11 -20.90 -2.93
CA PRO A 257 -6.40 -19.74 -2.39
C PRO A 257 -4.86 -19.94 -2.40
N PRO A 258 -4.07 -18.87 -2.56
CA PRO A 258 -2.62 -18.97 -2.58
C PRO A 258 -2.10 -19.49 -1.24
N SER A 259 -1.21 -20.49 -1.24
CA SER A 259 -0.56 -20.93 0.00
C SER A 259 0.43 -19.85 0.44
N ARG A 260 0.03 -19.06 1.42
CA ARG A 260 0.87 -18.00 1.99
C ARG A 260 1.40 -18.47 3.34
N LYS A 261 2.70 -18.31 3.57
CA LYS A 261 3.30 -18.53 4.90
C LYS A 261 2.73 -17.54 5.93
N TYR A 262 2.53 -16.30 5.51
CA TYR A 262 2.04 -15.23 6.37
C TYR A 262 0.57 -14.95 6.06
N LEU A 263 -0.26 -15.00 7.10
CA LEU A 263 -1.65 -14.56 7.10
C LEU A 263 -1.74 -13.03 7.09
N LEU A 264 -0.94 -12.37 7.92
CA LEU A 264 -0.92 -10.91 8.09
C LEU A 264 0.50 -10.41 8.30
N VAL A 265 0.89 -9.37 7.57
CA VAL A 265 2.16 -8.68 7.79
C VAL A 265 1.92 -7.17 7.85
N PHE A 266 2.45 -6.53 8.89
CA PHE A 266 2.50 -5.09 9.02
C PHE A 266 3.92 -4.64 9.31
N LYS A 267 4.40 -3.63 8.59
CA LYS A 267 5.63 -2.91 8.91
C LYS A 267 5.31 -1.43 8.94
N GLY A 268 5.38 -0.79 10.11
CA GLY A 268 5.03 0.63 10.22
C GLY A 268 5.42 1.32 11.52
N LYS A 269 4.96 2.56 11.69
CA LYS A 269 5.23 3.36 12.90
C LYS A 269 4.23 3.04 14.00
N ARG A 270 4.71 2.99 15.24
CA ARG A 270 3.92 2.89 16.48
C ARG A 270 4.04 4.20 17.24
N TYR A 271 2.92 4.89 17.44
CA TYR A 271 2.91 6.17 18.13
C TYR A 271 2.89 5.91 19.65
N LEU A 272 3.87 6.48 20.35
CA LEU A 272 3.99 6.34 21.81
C LEU A 272 2.97 7.22 22.54
N THR A 273 2.52 8.30 21.90
CA THR A 273 1.57 9.27 22.42
C THR A 273 0.67 9.79 21.30
N GLY A 274 -0.43 10.46 21.66
CA GLY A 274 -1.35 11.10 20.72
C GLY A 274 -2.45 10.18 20.19
N ILE A 275 -3.30 10.73 19.31
CA ILE A 275 -4.45 10.03 18.74
C ILE A 275 -3.97 8.82 17.90
N GLY A 276 -4.61 7.66 18.10
CA GLY A 276 -4.26 6.41 17.43
C GLY A 276 -3.09 5.65 18.06
N SER A 277 -2.46 6.17 19.12
CA SER A 277 -1.41 5.45 19.86
C SER A 277 -1.94 4.17 20.51
N GLU A 278 -3.12 4.21 21.13
CA GLU A 278 -3.76 3.05 21.76
C GLU A 278 -4.00 1.91 20.75
N THR A 279 -4.66 2.20 19.63
CA THR A 279 -4.93 1.22 18.57
C THR A 279 -3.64 0.60 18.03
N ARG A 280 -2.63 1.42 17.73
CA ARG A 280 -1.33 0.92 17.23
C ARG A 280 -0.55 0.14 18.28
N ASN A 281 -0.69 0.48 19.57
CA ASN A 281 -0.11 -0.28 20.67
C ASN A 281 -0.78 -1.64 20.85
N ALA A 282 -2.10 -1.70 20.62
CA ALA A 282 -2.88 -2.94 20.71
C ALA A 282 -2.51 -3.95 19.62
N LEU A 283 -2.13 -3.48 18.41
CA LEU A 283 -1.76 -4.35 17.29
C LEU A 283 -0.73 -5.41 17.70
N TYR A 284 0.29 -5.06 18.48
CA TYR A 284 1.32 -6.02 18.92
C TYR A 284 0.74 -7.29 19.59
N HIS A 285 -0.42 -7.22 20.24
CA HIS A 285 -1.02 -8.41 20.87
C HIS A 285 -1.47 -9.48 19.87
N VAL A 286 -1.66 -9.14 18.59
CA VAL A 286 -1.96 -10.13 17.56
C VAL A 286 -0.70 -10.71 16.90
N HIS A 287 0.49 -10.18 17.22
CA HIS A 287 1.76 -10.72 16.73
C HIS A 287 2.06 -12.08 17.36
N ASN A 288 2.19 -13.13 16.53
CA ASN A 288 2.50 -14.48 17.01
C ASN A 288 3.90 -14.98 16.58
N GLY A 289 4.63 -14.22 15.76
CA GLY A 289 5.96 -14.60 15.29
C GLY A 289 5.98 -15.73 14.25
N GLU A 290 4.83 -16.25 13.83
CA GLU A 290 4.71 -17.38 12.90
C GLU A 290 4.13 -16.94 11.56
N ASP A 291 2.84 -16.59 11.53
CA ASP A 291 2.09 -16.20 10.33
C ASP A 291 1.42 -14.81 10.45
N ILE A 292 1.40 -14.22 11.66
CA ILE A 292 1.00 -12.82 11.92
C ILE A 292 2.22 -12.03 12.41
N ILE A 293 2.83 -11.27 11.50
CA ILE A 293 4.08 -10.54 11.74
C ILE A 293 3.83 -9.04 11.80
N LEU A 294 4.10 -8.41 12.94
CA LEU A 294 3.92 -6.97 13.13
C LEU A 294 5.24 -6.33 13.56
N LEU A 295 5.94 -5.73 12.59
CA LEU A 295 7.19 -5.03 12.81
C LEU A 295 6.90 -3.55 12.98
N THR A 296 7.21 -2.98 14.15
CA THR A 296 6.91 -1.57 14.42
C THR A 296 8.13 -0.78 14.84
N THR A 297 8.18 0.50 14.48
CA THR A 297 9.16 1.43 15.01
C THR A 297 8.49 2.50 15.85
N CYS A 298 9.03 2.76 17.04
CA CYS A 298 8.59 3.85 17.91
C CYS A 298 9.26 5.19 17.58
N LYS A 299 10.21 5.22 16.62
CA LYS A 299 10.90 6.44 16.18
C LYS A 299 9.94 7.32 15.37
N HIS A 300 9.20 8.18 16.07
CA HIS A 300 8.21 9.05 15.45
C HIS A 300 8.17 10.45 16.09
N GLY A 301 8.34 11.49 15.28
CA GLY A 301 8.42 12.87 15.76
C GLY A 301 9.76 13.17 16.43
N LYS A 302 9.90 14.36 17.01
CA LYS A 302 11.14 14.80 17.69
C LYS A 302 11.25 14.31 19.13
N ASP A 303 10.11 14.00 19.77
CA ASP A 303 10.02 13.71 21.20
C ASP A 303 9.82 12.23 21.53
N TRP A 304 9.97 11.32 20.56
CA TRP A 304 9.77 9.88 20.82
C TRP A 304 10.68 9.34 21.92
N GLU A 305 11.91 9.87 22.03
CA GLU A 305 12.87 9.47 23.08
C GLU A 305 12.35 9.79 24.48
N LYS A 306 11.60 10.89 24.65
CA LYS A 306 11.01 11.29 25.93
C LYS A 306 9.86 10.37 26.37
N HIS A 307 9.18 9.75 25.41
CA HIS A 307 8.04 8.88 25.64
C HIS A 307 8.39 7.39 25.48
N LYS A 308 9.68 7.07 25.38
CA LYS A 308 10.19 5.73 25.13
C LYS A 308 9.71 4.77 26.22
N ASP A 309 8.96 3.76 25.82
CA ASP A 309 8.55 2.65 26.69
C ASP A 309 9.58 1.50 26.67
N ALA A 310 9.37 0.50 27.53
CA ALA A 310 10.24 -0.66 27.64
C ALA A 310 10.30 -1.54 26.38
N ARG A 311 9.32 -1.44 25.47
CA ARG A 311 9.23 -2.26 24.25
C ARG A 311 9.99 -1.64 23.07
N CYS A 312 10.10 -0.32 23.06
CA CYS A 312 10.61 0.49 21.96
C CYS A 312 11.99 0.05 21.42
N ASP A 313 12.92 -0.39 22.28
CA ASP A 313 14.24 -0.89 21.82
C ASP A 313 14.12 -2.17 21.00
N ARG A 314 13.35 -3.15 21.50
CA ARG A 314 13.12 -4.42 20.81
C ARG A 314 12.33 -4.20 19.51
N ASP A 315 11.28 -3.37 19.57
CA ASP A 315 10.48 -2.99 18.40
C ASP A 315 11.40 -2.45 17.28
N ASN A 316 12.29 -1.51 17.62
CA ASN A 316 13.23 -0.92 16.66
C ASN A 316 14.25 -1.92 16.12
N GLU A 317 14.76 -2.83 16.95
CA GLU A 317 15.71 -3.85 16.50
C GLU A 317 15.05 -4.80 15.49
N GLU A 318 13.84 -5.26 15.77
CA GLU A 318 13.06 -6.13 14.87
C GLU A 318 12.65 -5.41 13.59
N TYR A 319 12.30 -4.11 13.68
CA TYR A 319 11.93 -3.30 12.52
C TYR A 319 13.08 -3.07 11.54
N SER A 320 14.31 -2.98 12.04
CA SER A 320 15.51 -2.73 11.24
C SER A 320 16.06 -3.98 10.55
N LYS A 321 15.60 -5.17 10.93
CA LYS A 321 15.87 -6.43 10.20
C LYS A 321 15.11 -6.45 8.86
#